data_AF-A0AAD1AQK9-F1
#
_entry.id   AF-A0AAD1AQK9-F1
#
_cell.length_a   1.000
_cell.length_b   1.000
_cell.length_c   1.000
_cell.angle_alpha   90.00
_cell.angle_beta   90.00
_cell.angle_gamma   90.00
#
_symmetry.space_group_name_H-M   'P 1'
#
loop_
_entity.id
_entity.type
_entity.pdbx_description
1 polymer ?
#
loop_
_entity_poly.entity_id
_entity_poly.type
_entity_poly.pdbx_seq_one_letter_code
_entity_poly.pdbx_strand_id
1 'polypeptide(L)'
;MWSYIGIAFLTGFAIIALALLLNFAFYFTVLPNIKPDNLLNSNILLINQNTILVSLYYAHPLLHAAISILFASTWAGLFSVFVTVTAIWIKNAFVVMSLGLVAQIVVLMLNSFIKLPNSVSYSPADFLHEMSPTANVNLAVTGIVTLLMLIYCIVFSQIGVKHLVP
;
A
#
# COMPACT_ATOMS: atom_id res chain seq x y z
N MET A 1 4.73 -22.21 -11.22
CA MET A 1 4.85 -21.27 -10.08
C MET A 1 4.69 -19.80 -10.49
N TRP A 2 5.41 -19.32 -11.51
CA TRP A 2 5.26 -17.94 -12.00
C TRP A 2 3.83 -17.54 -12.39
N SER A 3 3.07 -18.44 -13.03
CA SER A 3 1.65 -18.22 -13.33
C SER A 3 0.80 -18.00 -12.06
N TYR A 4 0.99 -18.82 -11.02
CA TYR A 4 0.27 -18.66 -9.74
C TYR A 4 0.60 -17.35 -9.03
N ILE A 5 1.86 -16.91 -9.07
CA ILE A 5 2.28 -15.61 -8.51
C ILE A 5 1.62 -14.46 -9.28
N GLY A 6 1.60 -14.53 -10.62
CA GLY A 6 0.92 -13.54 -11.44
C GLY A 6 -0.57 -13.47 -11.17
N ILE A 7 -1.23 -14.63 -11.03
CA ILE A 7 -2.65 -14.71 -10.66
C ILE A 7 -2.87 -14.11 -9.26
N ALA A 8 -2.06 -14.48 -8.27
CA ALA A 8 -2.16 -13.94 -6.92
C ALA A 8 -2.01 -12.41 -6.88
N PHE A 9 -1.06 -11.86 -7.63
CA PHE A 9 -0.89 -10.42 -7.76
C PHE A 9 -2.12 -9.77 -8.39
N LEU A 10 -2.59 -10.29 -9.52
CA LEU A 10 -3.72 -9.75 -10.27
C LEU A 10 -5.02 -9.81 -9.46
N THR A 11 -5.27 -10.89 -8.73
CA THR A 11 -6.47 -11.01 -7.88
C THR A 11 -6.42 -10.01 -6.73
N GLY A 12 -5.29 -9.91 -6.02
CA GLY A 12 -5.11 -8.93 -4.94
C GLY A 12 -5.24 -7.48 -5.44
N PHE A 13 -4.63 -7.18 -6.58
CA PHE A 13 -4.73 -5.88 -7.25
C PHE A 13 -6.18 -5.56 -7.62
N ALA A 14 -6.86 -6.47 -8.33
CA ALA A 14 -8.20 -6.23 -8.86
C ALA A 14 -9.25 -6.04 -7.76
N ILE A 15 -9.18 -6.83 -6.67
CA ILE A 15 -10.12 -6.74 -5.55
C ILE A 15 -10.07 -5.34 -4.92
N ILE A 16 -8.88 -4.83 -4.63
CA ILE A 16 -8.70 -3.51 -4.03
C ILE A 16 -8.96 -2.39 -5.04
N ALA A 17 -8.49 -2.51 -6.28
CA ALA A 17 -8.75 -1.53 -7.32
C ALA A 17 -10.25 -1.34 -7.56
N LEU A 18 -11.01 -2.43 -7.70
CA LEU A 18 -12.45 -2.38 -7.89
C LEU A 18 -13.15 -1.76 -6.67
N ALA A 19 -12.78 -2.17 -5.45
CA ALA A 19 -13.38 -1.62 -4.24
C ALA A 19 -13.16 -0.10 -4.12
N LEU A 20 -11.94 0.38 -4.38
CA LEU A 20 -11.62 1.81 -4.31
C LEU A 20 -12.23 2.59 -5.47
N LEU A 21 -12.27 2.05 -6.69
CA LEU A 21 -12.92 2.70 -7.83
C LEU A 21 -14.43 2.84 -7.62
N LEU A 22 -15.07 1.80 -7.10
CA LEU A 22 -16.49 1.87 -6.75
C LEU A 22 -16.73 2.91 -5.66
N ASN A 23 -15.93 2.89 -4.59
CA ASN A 23 -16.00 3.88 -3.52
C ASN A 23 -15.85 5.31 -4.05
N PHE A 24 -14.85 5.55 -4.90
CA PHE A 24 -14.62 6.84 -5.54
C PHE A 24 -15.78 7.26 -6.46
N ALA A 25 -16.34 6.33 -7.24
CA ALA A 25 -17.50 6.59 -8.09
C ALA A 25 -18.75 6.98 -7.28
N PHE A 26 -18.98 6.33 -6.13
CA PHE A 26 -20.07 6.70 -5.22
C PHE A 26 -19.89 8.11 -4.64
N TYR A 27 -18.66 8.55 -4.38
CA TYR A 27 -18.46 9.91 -3.90
C TYR A 27 -18.90 10.98 -4.92
N PHE A 28 -18.80 10.73 -6.23
CA PHE A 28 -19.32 11.66 -7.25
C PHE A 28 -20.84 11.75 -7.31
N THR A 29 -21.57 10.75 -6.80
CA THR A 29 -23.04 10.78 -6.80
C THR A 29 -23.60 11.52 -5.58
N VAL A 30 -22.84 11.55 -4.48
CA VAL A 30 -23.28 12.13 -3.20
C VAL A 30 -22.71 13.53 -2.98
N LEU A 31 -21.43 13.75 -3.31
CA LEU A 31 -20.72 14.99 -2.99
C LEU A 31 -20.55 15.89 -4.21
N PRO A 32 -20.63 17.22 -4.03
CA PRO A 32 -20.34 18.17 -5.09
C PRO A 32 -18.86 18.11 -5.46
N ASN A 33 -18.58 18.12 -6.77
CA ASN A 33 -17.22 18.16 -7.29
C ASN A 33 -16.65 19.58 -7.17
N ILE A 34 -16.03 19.88 -6.02
CA ILE A 34 -15.38 21.17 -5.73
C ILE A 34 -13.87 20.96 -5.75
N LYS A 35 -13.16 21.83 -6.49
CA LYS A 35 -11.70 21.80 -6.50
C LYS A 35 -11.16 22.18 -5.11
N PRO A 36 -10.27 21.37 -4.50
CA PRO A 36 -9.66 21.71 -3.23
C PRO A 36 -8.82 22.99 -3.38
N ASP A 37 -9.05 23.94 -2.47
CA ASP A 37 -8.25 25.15 -2.32
C ASP A 37 -7.46 25.06 -1.00
N ASN A 38 -6.18 25.39 -1.04
CA ASN A 38 -5.28 25.30 0.11
C ASN A 38 -5.64 26.32 1.21
N LEU A 39 -6.15 27.50 0.85
CA LEU A 39 -6.50 28.52 1.84
C LEU A 39 -7.80 28.16 2.58
N LEU A 40 -8.82 27.73 1.83
CA LEU A 40 -10.11 27.31 2.39
C LEU A 40 -10.00 25.99 3.18
N ASN A 41 -9.11 25.08 2.78
CA ASN A 41 -8.91 23.78 3.43
C ASN A 41 -7.67 23.72 4.33
N SER A 42 -7.16 24.88 4.78
CA SER A 42 -6.00 24.97 5.67
C SER A 42 -6.19 24.19 6.99
N ASN A 43 -7.44 24.06 7.47
CA ASN A 43 -7.80 23.25 8.64
C ASN A 43 -7.61 21.74 8.43
N ILE A 44 -7.62 21.26 7.18
CA ILE A 44 -7.38 19.84 6.85
C ILE A 44 -5.88 19.52 6.91
N LEU A 45 -5.00 20.53 6.91
CA LEU A 45 -3.55 20.37 7.05
C LEU A 45 -2.92 19.34 6.09
N LEU A 46 -3.42 19.25 4.85
CA LEU A 46 -2.81 18.43 3.82
C LEU A 46 -1.55 19.12 3.28
N ILE A 47 -0.37 18.64 3.67
CA ILE A 47 0.92 19.28 3.43
C ILE A 47 1.95 18.29 2.89
N ASN A 48 3.04 18.77 2.28
CA ASN A 48 4.09 17.90 1.71
C ASN A 48 4.79 16.97 2.72
N GLN A 49 4.47 17.10 4.00
CA GLN A 49 4.98 16.23 5.05
C GLN A 49 4.11 15.00 5.26
N ASN A 50 2.77 15.06 5.11
CA ASN A 50 1.87 13.95 5.43
C ASN A 50 1.28 13.24 4.21
N THR A 51 1.44 13.81 3.02
CA THR A 51 0.86 13.31 1.78
C THR A 51 1.87 13.32 0.64
N ILE A 52 1.84 12.28 -0.19
CA ILE A 52 2.64 12.20 -1.42
C ILE A 52 1.97 13.04 -2.52
N LEU A 53 2.76 13.82 -3.27
CA LEU A 53 2.33 14.58 -4.45
C LEU A 53 1.22 15.63 -4.16
N VAL A 54 1.36 16.40 -3.10
CA VAL A 54 0.38 17.44 -2.70
C VAL A 54 0.16 18.51 -3.76
N SER A 55 1.19 18.88 -4.51
CA SER A 55 1.05 19.80 -5.64
C SER A 55 0.05 19.28 -6.68
N LEU A 56 0.03 17.97 -6.92
CA LEU A 56 -0.88 17.34 -7.86
C LEU A 56 -2.31 17.27 -7.31
N TYR A 57 -2.46 17.06 -6.00
CA TYR A 57 -3.77 17.09 -5.33
C TYR A 57 -4.49 18.43 -5.57
N TYR A 58 -3.81 19.56 -5.37
CA TYR A 58 -4.40 20.89 -5.58
C TYR A 58 -4.51 21.29 -7.07
N ALA A 59 -3.67 20.77 -7.95
CA ALA A 59 -3.72 21.08 -9.38
C ALA A 59 -4.78 20.25 -10.13
N HIS A 60 -4.73 18.92 -9.98
CA HIS A 60 -5.54 17.93 -10.68
C HIS A 60 -6.00 16.81 -9.72
N PRO A 61 -7.05 17.06 -8.92
CA PRO A 61 -7.48 16.14 -7.85
C PRO A 61 -7.86 14.74 -8.35
N LEU A 62 -8.51 14.67 -9.52
CA LEU A 62 -8.93 13.41 -10.11
C LEU A 62 -7.73 12.53 -10.49
N LEU A 63 -6.66 13.14 -11.01
CA LEU A 63 -5.44 12.42 -11.37
C LEU A 63 -4.69 11.94 -10.12
N HIS A 64 -4.66 12.76 -9.06
CA HIS A 64 -4.08 12.37 -7.77
C HIS A 64 -4.80 11.16 -7.19
N ALA A 65 -6.14 11.19 -7.11
CA ALA A 65 -6.93 10.05 -6.65
C ALA A 65 -6.69 8.78 -7.49
N ALA A 66 -6.63 8.90 -8.82
CA ALA A 66 -6.35 7.75 -9.69
C ALA A 66 -4.97 7.14 -9.42
N ILE A 67 -3.95 7.96 -9.18
CA ILE A 67 -2.60 7.50 -8.81
C ILE A 67 -2.61 6.83 -7.43
N SER A 68 -3.28 7.41 -6.43
CA SER A 68 -3.43 6.83 -5.10
C SER A 68 -4.10 5.45 -5.14
N ILE A 69 -5.18 5.31 -5.92
CA ILE A 69 -5.90 4.04 -6.10
C ILE A 69 -4.99 3.00 -6.75
N LEU A 70 -4.29 3.36 -7.84
CA LEU A 70 -3.35 2.45 -8.49
C LEU A 70 -2.25 2.02 -7.51
N PHE A 71 -1.70 2.96 -6.75
CA PHE A 71 -0.64 2.70 -5.78
C PHE A 71 -1.10 1.75 -4.66
N ALA A 72 -2.25 2.00 -4.04
CA ALA A 72 -2.84 1.12 -3.03
C ALA A 72 -3.13 -0.29 -3.58
N SER A 73 -3.63 -0.36 -4.82
CA SER A 73 -3.93 -1.62 -5.49
C SER A 73 -2.65 -2.42 -5.80
N THR A 74 -1.56 -1.76 -6.20
CA THR A 74 -0.26 -2.45 -6.39
C THR A 74 0.25 -3.07 -5.10
N TRP A 75 0.12 -2.35 -3.97
CA TRP A 75 0.48 -2.88 -2.66
C TRP A 75 -0.37 -4.08 -2.25
N ALA A 76 -1.68 -4.05 -2.51
CA ALA A 76 -2.55 -5.19 -2.27
C ALA A 76 -2.13 -6.43 -3.08
N GLY A 77 -1.76 -6.24 -4.35
CA GLY A 77 -1.18 -7.31 -5.18
C GLY A 77 0.10 -7.87 -4.57
N LEU A 78 1.01 -7.02 -4.10
CA LEU A 78 2.25 -7.44 -3.43
C LEU A 78 1.99 -8.24 -2.15
N PHE A 79 1.02 -7.81 -1.32
CA PHE A 79 0.62 -8.55 -0.12
C PHE A 79 0.04 -9.93 -0.45
N SER A 80 -0.75 -10.04 -1.52
CA SER A 80 -1.27 -11.33 -1.99
C SER A 80 -0.14 -12.28 -2.42
N VAL A 81 0.87 -11.75 -3.13
CA VAL A 81 2.07 -12.53 -3.49
C VAL A 81 2.84 -12.94 -2.23
N PHE A 82 3.01 -12.04 -1.26
CA PHE A 82 3.66 -12.36 0.02
C PHE A 82 3.01 -13.56 0.73
N VAL A 83 1.68 -13.53 0.87
CA VAL A 83 0.91 -14.61 1.49
C VAL A 83 1.04 -15.91 0.68
N THR A 84 1.00 -15.82 -0.66
CA THR A 84 1.12 -16.98 -1.55
C THR A 84 2.50 -17.64 -1.46
N VAL A 85 3.55 -16.84 -1.40
CA VAL A 85 4.93 -17.34 -1.30
C VAL A 85 5.20 -17.95 0.08
N THR A 86 4.68 -17.34 1.15
CA THR A 86 4.81 -17.88 2.52
C THR A 86 3.98 -19.16 2.72
N ALA A 87 2.87 -19.32 1.99
CA ALA A 87 2.05 -20.54 2.00
C ALA A 87 2.80 -21.82 1.63
N ILE A 88 3.88 -21.70 0.85
CA ILE A 88 4.71 -22.85 0.43
C ILE A 88 5.44 -23.47 1.62
N TRP A 89 5.76 -22.64 2.63
CA TRP A 89 6.57 -23.03 3.78
C TRP A 89 5.71 -23.45 4.97
N ILE A 90 4.53 -22.84 5.12
CA ILE A 90 3.66 -23.05 6.28
C ILE A 90 2.45 -23.86 5.84
N LYS A 91 2.31 -25.09 6.38
CA LYS A 91 1.21 -25.99 6.05
C LYS A 91 -0.16 -25.53 6.59
N ASN A 92 -0.17 -24.69 7.61
CA ASN A 92 -1.40 -24.23 8.24
C ASN A 92 -1.98 -22.99 7.52
N ALA A 93 -3.09 -23.20 6.81
CA ALA A 93 -3.76 -22.15 6.04
C ALA A 93 -4.19 -20.94 6.89
N PHE A 94 -4.62 -21.15 8.13
CA PHE A 94 -5.03 -20.06 9.02
C PHE A 94 -3.85 -19.13 9.37
N VAL A 95 -2.69 -19.71 9.64
CA VAL A 95 -1.46 -18.96 9.95
C VAL A 95 -1.01 -18.16 8.73
N VAL A 96 -1.06 -18.76 7.54
CA VAL A 96 -0.70 -18.10 6.28
C VAL A 96 -1.61 -16.91 5.97
N MET A 97 -2.92 -17.08 6.10
CA MET A 97 -3.89 -16.01 5.84
C MET A 97 -3.77 -14.85 6.83
N SER A 98 -3.52 -15.14 8.11
CA SER A 98 -3.34 -14.10 9.14
C SER A 98 -1.99 -13.39 9.08
N LEU A 99 -0.99 -13.98 8.42
CA LEU A 99 0.38 -13.48 8.37
C LEU A 99 0.49 -12.10 7.74
N GLY A 100 -0.30 -11.80 6.69
CA GLY A 100 -0.33 -10.48 6.08
C GLY A 100 -0.77 -9.39 7.06
N LEU A 101 -1.84 -9.65 7.82
CA LEU A 101 -2.35 -8.73 8.84
C LEU A 101 -1.35 -8.57 9.99
N VAL A 102 -0.83 -9.69 10.51
CA VAL A 102 0.12 -9.67 11.64
C VAL A 102 1.39 -8.94 11.25
N ALA A 103 1.94 -9.20 10.05
CA ALA A 103 3.12 -8.49 9.56
C ALA A 103 2.89 -6.99 9.49
N GLN A 104 1.72 -6.55 8.99
CA GLN A 104 1.37 -5.14 8.92
C GLN A 104 1.27 -4.49 10.31
N ILE A 105 0.61 -5.15 11.26
CA ILE A 105 0.49 -4.66 12.63
C ILE A 105 1.88 -4.55 13.28
N VAL A 106 2.73 -5.57 13.11
CA VAL A 106 4.09 -5.56 13.65
C VAL A 106 4.90 -4.41 13.05
N VAL A 107 4.84 -4.18 11.74
CA VAL A 107 5.54 -3.07 11.08
C VAL A 107 5.04 -1.72 11.60
N LEU A 108 3.73 -1.55 11.77
CA LEU A 108 3.14 -0.34 12.33
C LEU A 108 3.58 -0.09 13.79
N MET A 109 3.57 -1.14 14.62
CA MET A 109 4.08 -1.04 15.99
C MET A 109 5.56 -0.68 16.01
N LEU A 110 6.38 -1.35 15.18
CA LEU A 110 7.80 -1.03 15.06
C LEU A 110 8.01 0.42 14.64
N ASN A 111 7.19 0.95 13.72
CA ASN A 111 7.29 2.35 13.29
C ASN A 111 7.06 3.34 14.45
N SER A 112 6.21 2.96 15.40
CA SER A 112 5.94 3.77 16.59
C SER A 112 7.10 3.76 17.59
N PHE A 113 7.85 2.65 17.68
CA PHE A 113 8.99 2.50 18.59
C PHE A 113 10.33 2.96 17.98
N ILE A 114 10.56 2.69 16.69
CA ILE A 114 11.80 2.97 15.97
C ILE A 114 11.52 4.05 14.94
N LYS A 115 11.80 5.31 15.31
CA LYS A 115 11.62 6.46 14.42
C LYS A 115 12.84 6.67 13.54
N LEU A 116 12.60 6.82 12.24
CA LEU A 116 13.62 7.29 11.29
C LEU A 116 13.88 8.80 11.48
N PRO A 117 15.02 9.32 10.97
CA PRO A 117 15.28 10.76 10.94
C PRO A 117 14.10 11.50 10.29
N ASN A 118 13.71 12.64 10.87
CA ASN A 118 12.54 13.44 10.47
C ASN A 118 11.16 12.77 10.65
N SER A 119 11.03 11.75 11.52
CA SER A 119 9.76 11.08 11.84
C SER A 119 9.03 10.53 10.60
N VAL A 120 9.79 10.08 9.61
CA VAL A 120 9.23 9.49 8.39
C VAL A 120 8.74 8.08 8.68
N SER A 121 7.49 7.77 8.30
CA SER A 121 6.94 6.42 8.42
C SER A 121 7.42 5.52 7.29
N TYR A 122 7.74 4.29 7.66
CA TYR A 122 8.02 3.17 6.75
C TYR A 122 6.88 2.15 6.73
N SER A 123 5.80 2.38 7.49
CA SER A 123 4.66 1.46 7.55
C SER A 123 3.73 1.69 6.35
N PRO A 124 3.35 0.63 5.61
CA PRO A 124 2.38 0.77 4.53
C PRO A 124 1.03 1.33 4.97
N ALA A 125 0.67 1.16 6.24
CA ALA A 125 -0.60 1.69 6.75
C ALA A 125 -0.61 3.23 6.75
N ASP A 126 0.55 3.85 6.92
CA ASP A 126 0.66 5.30 7.03
C ASP A 126 0.83 5.96 5.67
N PHE A 127 1.67 5.39 4.79
CA PHE A 127 1.94 6.01 3.48
C PHE A 127 0.92 5.65 2.39
N LEU A 128 0.12 4.59 2.57
CA LEU A 128 -0.99 4.27 1.65
C LEU A 128 -2.22 5.12 1.93
N HIS A 129 -2.32 5.70 3.13
CA HIS A 129 -3.37 6.66 3.44
C HIS A 129 -3.05 7.97 2.71
N GLU A 130 -4.07 8.61 2.11
CA GLU A 130 -3.84 9.87 1.39
C GLU A 130 -3.36 10.99 2.32
N MET A 131 -3.78 10.97 3.58
CA MET A 131 -3.32 11.83 4.65
C MET A 131 -2.85 10.98 5.83
N SER A 132 -1.54 10.91 6.09
CA SER A 132 -1.06 10.25 7.29
C SER A 132 -1.41 11.10 8.53
N PRO A 133 -2.13 10.54 9.52
CA PRO A 133 -2.59 11.30 10.69
C PRO A 133 -1.47 11.60 11.71
N THR A 134 -0.40 10.80 11.73
CA THR A 134 0.56 10.79 12.83
C THR A 134 2.02 10.77 12.40
N ALA A 135 2.32 10.62 11.11
CA ALA A 135 3.68 10.46 10.63
C ALA A 135 3.95 11.21 9.32
N ASN A 136 5.22 11.49 9.07
CA ASN A 136 5.64 12.10 7.82
C ASN A 136 5.77 11.03 6.73
N VAL A 137 5.29 11.29 5.54
CA VAL A 137 5.40 10.40 4.39
C VAL A 137 6.42 10.96 3.41
N ASN A 138 7.40 10.14 3.05
CA ASN A 138 8.40 10.48 2.05
C ASN A 138 8.36 9.49 0.89
N LEU A 139 8.39 10.00 -0.33
CA LEU A 139 8.41 9.21 -1.56
C LEU A 139 9.63 8.26 -1.61
N ALA A 140 10.80 8.71 -1.16
CA ALA A 140 12.01 7.90 -1.17
C ALA A 140 11.91 6.69 -0.24
N VAL A 141 11.43 6.89 0.99
CA VAL A 141 11.25 5.80 1.97
C VAL A 141 10.17 4.83 1.49
N THR A 142 9.07 5.35 0.97
CA THR A 142 7.99 4.56 0.37
C THR A 142 8.53 3.68 -0.77
N GLY A 143 9.35 4.25 -1.66
CA GLY A 143 9.99 3.54 -2.77
C GLY A 143 11.00 2.48 -2.32
N ILE A 144 11.73 2.71 -1.22
CA ILE A 144 12.64 1.70 -0.65
C ILE A 144 11.82 0.54 -0.06
N VAL A 145 10.75 0.83 0.66
CA VAL A 145 9.90 -0.19 1.29
C VAL A 145 9.18 -1.05 0.25
N THR A 146 8.67 -0.46 -0.85
CA THR A 146 8.12 -1.23 -1.98
C THR A 146 9.17 -2.14 -2.61
N LEU A 147 10.39 -1.63 -2.81
CA LEU A 147 11.49 -2.38 -3.43
C LEU A 147 11.92 -3.55 -2.54
N LEU A 148 12.04 -3.34 -1.22
CA LEU A 148 12.32 -4.42 -0.26
C LEU A 148 11.25 -5.51 -0.31
N MET A 149 9.98 -5.13 -0.39
CA MET A 149 8.88 -6.08 -0.49
C MET A 149 8.92 -6.86 -1.82
N LEU A 150 9.22 -6.19 -2.93
CA LEU A 150 9.43 -6.84 -4.22
C LEU A 150 10.60 -7.84 -4.18
N ILE A 151 11.75 -7.45 -3.63
CA ILE A 151 12.91 -8.34 -3.46
C ILE A 151 12.53 -9.55 -2.63
N TYR A 152 11.82 -9.36 -1.51
CA TYR A 152 11.36 -10.46 -0.67
C TYR A 152 10.51 -11.45 -1.47
N CYS A 153 9.51 -10.97 -2.20
CA CYS A 153 8.66 -11.81 -3.04
C CYS A 153 9.45 -12.57 -4.11
N ILE A 154 10.42 -11.93 -4.76
CA ILE A 154 11.24 -12.56 -5.80
C ILE A 154 12.18 -13.62 -5.22
N VAL A 155 12.89 -13.30 -4.14
CA VAL A 155 13.87 -14.21 -3.52
C VAL A 155 13.15 -15.43 -2.95
N PHE A 156 12.10 -15.23 -2.15
CA PHE A 156 11.38 -16.35 -1.54
C PHE A 156 10.60 -17.18 -2.56
N SER A 157 10.12 -16.60 -3.66
CA SER A 157 9.51 -17.40 -4.73
C SER A 157 10.55 -18.28 -5.43
N GLN A 158 11.75 -17.78 -5.72
CA GLN A 158 12.81 -18.59 -6.33
C GLN A 158 13.28 -19.73 -5.42
N ILE A 159 13.43 -19.47 -4.12
CA ILE A 159 13.79 -20.51 -3.14
C ILE A 159 12.65 -21.52 -3.00
N GLY A 160 11.39 -21.06 -2.95
CA GLY A 160 10.21 -21.93 -2.88
C GLY A 160 10.09 -22.87 -4.08
N VAL A 161 10.42 -22.42 -5.29
CA VAL A 161 10.47 -23.29 -6.49
C VAL A 161 11.48 -24.42 -6.29
N LYS A 162 12.68 -24.13 -5.78
CA LYS A 162 13.71 -25.15 -5.53
C LYS A 162 13.32 -26.13 -4.43
N HIS A 163 12.48 -25.73 -3.49
CA HIS A 163 11.99 -26.63 -2.43
C HIS A 163 10.90 -27.58 -2.93
N LEU A 164 10.14 -27.19 -3.97
CA LEU A 164 9.04 -27.98 -4.54
C LEU A 164 9.49 -28.98 -5.61
N VAL A 165 10.66 -28.78 -6.21
CA VAL A 165 11.26 -29.70 -7.19
C VAL A 165 12.38 -30.46 -6.48
N PRO A 166 12.20 -31.75 -6.13
CA PRO A 166 13.22 -32.56 -5.48
C PRO A 166 14.43 -32.82 -6.39
#